data_AF-A0A2D7WRT9-F1
#
_entry.id   AF-A0A2D7WRT9-F1
#
_cell.length_a   1.000
_cell.length_b   1.000
_cell.length_c   1.000
_cell.angle_alpha   90.00
_cell.angle_beta   90.00
_cell.angle_gamma   90.00
#
_symmetry.space_group_name_H-M   'P 1'
#
loop_
_entity.id
_entity.type
_entity.pdbx_description
1 polymer ?
#
loop_
_entity_poly.entity_id
_entity_poly.type
_entity_poly.pdbx_seq_one_letter_code
_entity_poly.pdbx_strand_id
1 'polypeptide(L)'
;MNYNESIKNYFLSFLDPIHKLNAMEAELEQIKIIEENLEIDWNFNSLPEETFKSETKNLNEIKDWIHSKKEEIYTSNKSLLKETEQKSWPGHKRLPFPVAWDRESFNKFEEFIELTGQKKKWIDWS
;
A
#
# COMPACT_ATOMS: atom_id res chain seq x y z
N MET A 1 -8.69 24.56 0.44
CA MET A 1 -8.80 23.19 0.99
C MET A 1 -7.38 22.72 1.25
N ASN A 2 -7.03 22.37 2.49
CA ASN A 2 -5.67 21.93 2.82
C ASN A 2 -5.41 20.58 2.11
N TYR A 3 -4.28 20.44 1.40
CA TYR A 3 -3.91 19.20 0.69
C TYR A 3 -3.94 17.99 1.63
N ASN A 4 -3.40 18.15 2.85
CA ASN A 4 -3.38 17.11 3.88
C ASN A 4 -4.80 16.72 4.31
N GLU A 5 -5.73 17.68 4.38
CA GLU A 5 -7.12 17.42 4.74
C GLU A 5 -7.89 16.70 3.62
N SER A 6 -7.57 17.02 2.37
CA SER A 6 -8.14 16.37 1.20
C SER A 6 -7.75 14.89 1.13
N ILE A 7 -6.46 14.59 1.35
CA ILE A 7 -5.94 13.22 1.40
C ILE A 7 -6.57 12.45 2.56
N LYS A 8 -6.65 13.05 3.75
CA LYS A 8 -7.30 12.42 4.91
C LYS A 8 -8.75 12.07 4.60
N ASN A 9 -9.51 13.00 4.02
CA ASN A 9 -10.91 12.77 3.65
C ASN A 9 -11.07 11.69 2.57
N TYR A 10 -10.17 11.62 1.59
CA TYR A 10 -10.13 10.55 0.61
C TYR A 10 -10.01 9.19 1.29
N PHE A 11 -9.05 9.01 2.19
CA PHE A 11 -8.90 7.74 2.92
C PHE A 11 -10.07 7.44 3.87
N LEU A 12 -10.67 8.46 4.46
CA LEU A 12 -11.85 8.30 5.31
C LEU A 12 -13.09 7.86 4.52
N SER A 13 -13.14 8.11 3.20
CA SER A 13 -14.26 7.69 2.35
C SER A 13 -14.35 6.18 2.10
N PHE A 14 -13.26 5.43 2.29
CA PHE A 14 -13.27 3.97 2.16
C PHE A 14 -14.03 3.32 3.33
N LEU A 15 -15.08 2.58 2.98
CA LEU A 15 -15.88 1.82 3.94
C LEU A 15 -15.25 0.47 4.28
N ASP A 16 -14.62 -0.20 3.31
CA ASP A 16 -13.92 -1.46 3.53
C ASP A 16 -12.55 -1.22 4.19
N PRO A 17 -12.30 -1.72 5.42
CA PRO A 17 -11.02 -1.55 6.10
C PRO A 17 -9.85 -2.16 5.34
N ILE A 18 -10.08 -3.23 4.55
CA ILE A 18 -9.04 -3.87 3.74
C ILE A 18 -8.66 -2.97 2.57
N HIS A 19 -9.65 -2.51 1.79
CA HIS A 19 -9.41 -1.58 0.69
C HIS A 19 -8.69 -0.32 1.19
N LYS A 20 -9.12 0.20 2.35
CA LYS A 20 -8.50 1.35 2.99
C LYS A 20 -7.01 1.13 3.33
N LEU A 21 -6.67 -0.02 3.93
CA LEU A 21 -5.28 -0.37 4.23
C LEU A 21 -4.42 -0.45 2.97
N ASN A 22 -4.93 -1.08 1.91
CA ASN A 22 -4.20 -1.21 0.66
C ASN A 22 -3.98 0.15 -0.03
N ALA A 23 -5.00 1.00 -0.04
CA ALA A 23 -4.89 2.35 -0.60
C ALA A 23 -3.86 3.19 0.18
N MET A 24 -3.85 3.08 1.51
CA MET A 24 -2.85 3.72 2.36
C MET A 24 -1.42 3.20 2.10
N GLU A 25 -1.26 1.91 1.81
CA GLU A 25 0.05 1.34 1.46
C GLU A 25 0.55 1.83 0.10
N ALA A 26 -0.32 1.88 -0.90
CA ALA A 26 0.02 2.44 -2.20
C ALA A 26 0.46 3.91 -2.08
N GLU A 27 -0.20 4.69 -1.24
CA GLU A 27 0.16 6.09 -0.99
C GLU A 27 1.53 6.23 -0.32
N LEU A 28 1.86 5.35 0.64
CA LEU A 28 3.19 5.36 1.26
C LEU A 28 4.30 5.08 0.25
N GLU A 29 4.07 4.21 -0.75
CA GLU A 29 5.04 3.99 -1.83
C GLU A 29 5.15 5.22 -2.74
N GLN A 30 4.03 5.89 -3.06
CA GLN A 30 4.08 7.15 -3.83
C GLN A 30 4.81 8.25 -3.09
N ILE A 31 4.60 8.37 -1.77
CA ILE A 31 5.30 9.35 -0.94
C ILE A 31 6.82 9.11 -0.98
N LYS A 32 7.29 7.85 -0.92
CA LYS A 32 8.73 7.57 -1.05
C LYS A 32 9.31 8.08 -2.37
N ILE A 33 8.60 7.86 -3.48
CA ILE A 33 9.02 8.36 -4.80
C ILE A 33 9.07 9.90 -4.80
N ILE A 34 8.09 10.56 -4.16
CA ILE A 34 8.08 12.02 -4.02
C ILE A 34 9.26 12.49 -3.17
N GLU A 35 9.55 11.83 -2.05
CA GLU A 35 10.69 12.14 -1.18
C GLU A 35 12.02 12.03 -1.94
N GLU A 36 12.22 10.95 -2.70
CA GLU A 36 13.42 10.76 -3.54
C GLU A 36 13.58 11.89 -4.56
N ASN A 37 12.50 12.26 -5.26
CA ASN A 37 12.54 13.37 -6.22
C ASN A 37 12.79 14.72 -5.54
N LEU A 38 12.18 14.96 -4.38
CA LEU A 38 12.36 16.19 -3.60
C LEU A 38 13.82 16.35 -3.14
N GLU A 39 14.45 15.26 -2.69
CA GLU A 39 15.86 15.23 -2.34
C GLU A 39 16.77 15.48 -3.55
N ILE A 40 16.44 14.88 -4.70
CA ILE A 40 17.15 15.14 -5.97
C ILE A 40 17.09 16.63 -6.29
N ASP A 41 15.91 17.23 -6.34
CA ASP A 41 15.73 18.65 -6.69
C ASP A 41 16.46 19.58 -5.72
N TRP A 42 16.43 19.26 -4.42
CA TRP A 42 17.18 19.99 -3.40
C TRP A 42 18.71 19.88 -3.62
N ASN A 43 19.22 18.67 -3.85
CA ASN A 43 20.65 18.43 -4.09
C ASN A 43 21.16 19.13 -5.36
N PHE A 44 20.31 19.30 -6.37
CA PHE A 44 20.62 20.04 -7.59
C PHE A 44 20.38 21.55 -7.49
N ASN A 45 20.12 22.10 -6.29
CA ASN A 45 19.75 23.50 -6.06
C ASN A 45 18.60 23.99 -6.96
N SER A 46 17.74 23.07 -7.39
CA SER A 46 16.58 23.34 -8.24
C SER A 46 15.34 23.69 -7.41
N LEU A 47 15.45 23.59 -6.08
CA LEU A 47 14.39 23.87 -5.12
C LEU A 47 14.89 24.83 -4.02
N PRO A 48 14.14 25.90 -3.68
CA PRO A 48 14.47 26.75 -2.54
C PRO A 48 14.42 26.00 -1.20
N GLU A 49 15.30 26.36 -0.26
CA GLU A 49 15.40 25.69 1.06
C GLU A 49 14.08 25.75 1.86
N GLU A 50 13.38 26.89 1.81
CA GLU A 50 12.10 27.06 2.49
C GLU A 50 11.04 26.10 1.94
N THR A 51 11.01 25.92 0.62
CA THR A 51 10.11 24.98 -0.06
C THR A 51 10.49 23.53 0.26
N PHE A 52 11.77 23.19 0.25
CA PHE A 52 12.24 21.86 0.64
C PHE A 52 11.79 21.50 2.06
N LYS A 53 11.98 22.41 3.02
CA LYS A 53 11.59 22.20 4.42
C LYS A 53 10.08 22.10 4.60
N SER A 54 9.30 22.94 3.92
CA SER A 54 7.84 22.94 4.04
C SER A 54 7.24 21.66 3.44
N GLU A 55 7.69 21.25 2.26
CA GLU A 55 7.23 20.01 1.61
C GLU A 55 7.63 18.77 2.40
N THR A 56 8.88 18.70 2.86
CA THR A 56 9.35 17.60 3.73
C THR A 56 8.51 17.49 5.00
N LYS A 57 8.16 18.63 5.61
CA LYS A 57 7.28 18.65 6.78
C LYS A 57 5.88 18.12 6.45
N ASN A 58 5.29 18.57 5.34
CA ASN A 58 3.96 18.13 4.92
C ASN A 58 3.91 16.62 4.65
N LEU A 59 4.91 16.07 3.95
CA LEU A 59 5.02 14.64 3.66
C LEU A 59 5.13 13.82 4.96
N ASN A 60 5.96 14.26 5.91
CA ASN A 60 6.09 13.59 7.20
C ASN A 60 4.78 13.61 7.99
N GLU A 61 4.05 14.73 8.01
CA GLU A 61 2.73 14.81 8.68
C GLU A 61 1.71 13.82 8.08
N ILE A 62 1.73 13.63 6.76
CA ILE A 62 0.86 12.65 6.09
C ILE A 62 1.31 11.23 6.44
N LYS A 63 2.61 10.92 6.35
CA LYS A 63 3.16 9.60 6.68
C LYS A 63 2.81 9.18 8.10
N ASP A 64 3.04 10.05 9.07
CA ASP A 64 2.75 9.79 10.49
C ASP A 64 1.25 9.51 10.70
N TRP A 65 0.39 10.30 10.04
CA TRP A 65 -1.04 10.08 10.10
C TRP A 65 -1.46 8.75 9.46
N ILE A 66 -0.91 8.40 8.29
CA ILE A 66 -1.20 7.12 7.63
C ILE A 66 -0.76 5.96 8.53
N HIS A 67 0.46 6.00 9.07
CA HIS A 67 0.95 4.95 9.98
C HIS A 67 0.05 4.78 11.20
N SER A 68 -0.31 5.87 11.86
CA SER A 68 -1.23 5.85 13.00
C SER A 68 -2.60 5.26 12.61
N LYS A 69 -3.15 5.64 11.46
CA LYS A 69 -4.45 5.15 11.01
C LYS A 69 -4.43 3.68 10.60
N LYS A 70 -3.33 3.22 9.98
CA LYS A 70 -3.13 1.80 9.69
C LYS A 70 -3.14 0.98 10.98
N GLU A 71 -2.38 1.39 12.00
CA GLU A 71 -2.35 0.70 13.31
C GLU A 71 -3.73 0.61 13.96
N GLU A 72 -4.53 1.69 13.88
CA GLU A 72 -5.92 1.69 14.35
C GLU A 72 -6.77 0.65 13.59
N ILE A 73 -6.69 0.64 12.25
CA ILE A 73 -7.46 -0.31 11.43
C ILE A 73 -7.01 -1.76 11.70
N TYR A 74 -5.70 -2.00 11.82
CA TYR A 74 -5.13 -3.31 12.17
C TYR A 74 -5.66 -3.81 13.52
N THR A 75 -5.71 -2.93 14.52
CA THR A 75 -6.17 -3.28 15.86
C THR A 75 -7.68 -3.56 15.88
N SER A 76 -8.48 -2.70 15.26
CA SER A 76 -9.95 -2.83 15.23
C SER A 76 -10.45 -3.98 14.36
N ASN A 77 -9.69 -4.42 13.34
CA ASN A 77 -10.11 -5.41 12.36
C ASN A 77 -9.25 -6.68 12.39
N LYS A 78 -8.58 -6.96 13.50
CA LYS A 78 -7.60 -8.05 13.63
C LYS A 78 -8.17 -9.43 13.24
N SER A 79 -9.42 -9.72 13.57
CA SER A 79 -10.08 -10.99 13.21
C SER A 79 -10.30 -11.11 11.71
N LEU A 80 -10.86 -10.06 11.09
CA LEU A 80 -11.09 -9.97 9.65
C LEU A 80 -9.77 -10.11 8.86
N LEU A 81 -8.72 -9.44 9.33
CA LEU A 81 -7.41 -9.50 8.69
C LEU A 81 -6.79 -10.89 8.80
N LYS A 82 -6.88 -11.55 9.96
CA LYS A 82 -6.44 -12.94 10.12
C LYS A 82 -7.19 -13.91 9.22
N GLU A 83 -8.51 -13.79 9.13
CA GLU A 83 -9.31 -14.63 8.23
C GLU A 83 -8.89 -14.42 6.78
N THR A 84 -8.61 -13.17 6.41
CA THR A 84 -8.20 -12.86 5.05
C THR A 84 -6.77 -13.30 4.76
N GLU A 85 -5.85 -13.22 5.72
CA GLU A 85 -4.50 -13.79 5.63
C GLU A 85 -4.54 -15.32 5.49
N GLN A 86 -5.42 -16.00 6.22
CA GLN A 86 -5.62 -17.46 6.09
C GLN A 86 -6.17 -17.86 4.73
N LYS A 87 -7.00 -17.00 4.13
CA LYS A 87 -7.50 -17.15 2.76
C LYS A 87 -6.49 -16.68 1.70
N SER A 88 -5.37 -16.06 2.10
CA SER A 88 -4.32 -15.61 1.20
C SER A 88 -3.36 -16.75 0.86
N TRP A 89 -2.74 -16.68 -0.33
CA TRP A 89 -1.88 -17.74 -0.84
C TRP A 89 -0.66 -17.96 0.09
N PRO A 90 -0.30 -19.23 0.41
CA PRO A 90 0.86 -19.51 1.26
C PRO A 90 2.16 -18.98 0.61
N GLY A 91 2.92 -18.18 1.34
CA GLY A 91 4.15 -17.53 0.82
C GLY A 91 3.94 -16.11 0.31
N HIS A 92 2.69 -15.65 0.17
CA HIS A 92 2.37 -14.27 -0.15
C HIS A 92 1.94 -13.54 1.12
N LYS A 93 2.85 -12.73 1.70
CA LYS A 93 2.39 -11.56 2.48
C LYS A 93 1.67 -10.67 1.48
N ARG A 94 0.41 -10.31 1.79
CA ARG A 94 -0.43 -9.47 0.94
C ARG A 94 0.37 -8.35 0.29
N LEU A 95 0.38 -8.32 -1.04
CA LEU A 95 0.77 -7.14 -1.80
C LEU A 95 -0.45 -6.19 -1.82
N PRO A 96 -0.26 -4.88 -1.60
CA PRO A 96 -1.36 -3.92 -1.60
C PRO A 96 -1.96 -3.78 -3.01
N PHE A 97 -3.20 -4.28 -3.17
CA PHE A 97 -3.99 -4.26 -4.42
C PHE A 97 -3.40 -5.12 -5.58
N PRO A 98 -4.19 -5.45 -6.63
CA PRO A 98 -3.88 -6.57 -7.50
C PRO A 98 -2.65 -6.20 -8.32
N VAL A 99 -1.51 -6.72 -7.87
CA VAL A 99 -0.32 -6.83 -8.69
C VAL A 99 -0.76 -7.69 -9.87
N ALA A 100 -0.92 -7.07 -11.04
CA ALA A 100 -0.70 -7.77 -12.28
C ALA A 100 0.62 -8.49 -12.06
N TRP A 101 0.54 -9.80 -11.88
CA TRP A 101 1.62 -10.64 -11.41
C TRP A 101 2.90 -10.15 -12.04
N ASP A 102 3.93 -9.84 -11.24
CA ASP A 102 5.22 -9.70 -11.87
C ASP A 102 5.47 -11.03 -12.58
N ARG A 103 5.83 -10.94 -13.87
CA ARG A 103 5.88 -12.10 -14.77
C ARG A 103 6.80 -13.19 -14.23
N GLU A 104 7.82 -12.81 -13.46
CA GLU A 104 8.79 -13.70 -12.86
C GLU A 104 8.16 -14.53 -11.74
N SER A 105 7.37 -13.90 -10.87
CA SER A 105 6.61 -14.57 -9.81
C SER A 105 5.51 -15.47 -10.38
N PHE A 106 4.83 -15.05 -11.46
CA PHE A 106 3.87 -15.90 -12.17
C PHE A 106 4.53 -17.16 -12.73
N ASN A 107 5.65 -16.99 -13.46
CA ASN A 107 6.34 -18.10 -14.11
C ASN A 107 6.92 -19.11 -13.10
N LYS A 108 7.46 -18.64 -11.97
CA LYS A 108 7.95 -19.53 -10.89
C LYS A 108 6.82 -20.32 -10.24
N PHE A 109 5.59 -19.80 -10.28
CA PHE A 109 4.43 -20.40 -9.64
C PHE A 109 3.63 -21.30 -10.59
N GLU A 110 3.66 -21.03 -11.89
CA GLU A 110 3.00 -21.85 -12.92
C GLU A 110 3.48 -23.30 -12.87
N GLU A 111 4.79 -23.53 -12.76
CA GLU A 111 5.37 -24.88 -12.58
C GLU A 111 4.78 -25.60 -11.35
N PHE A 112 4.61 -24.89 -10.23
CA PHE A 112 4.06 -25.48 -9.01
C PHE A 112 2.56 -25.81 -9.14
N ILE A 113 1.78 -24.96 -9.81
CA ILE A 113 0.35 -25.20 -10.06
C ILE A 113 0.17 -26.40 -11.02
N GLU A 114 0.98 -26.46 -12.07
CA GLU A 114 0.95 -27.58 -13.03
C GLU A 114 1.32 -28.91 -12.36
N LEU A 115 2.36 -28.90 -11.51
CA LEU A 115 2.80 -30.07 -10.75
C LEU A 115 1.75 -30.56 -9.74
N THR A 116 1.02 -29.65 -9.09
CA THR A 116 0.06 -30.02 -8.03
C THR A 116 -1.35 -30.28 -8.54
N GLY A 117 -1.70 -29.87 -9.77
CA GLY A 117 -2.95 -30.23 -10.46
C GLY A 117 -4.23 -29.65 -9.84
N GLN A 118 -4.14 -28.71 -8.89
CA GLN A 118 -5.28 -28.26 -8.08
C GLN A 118 -5.90 -26.93 -8.53
N LYS A 119 -5.70 -26.49 -9.78
CA LYS A 119 -6.24 -25.22 -10.30
C LYS A 119 -7.74 -25.02 -10.01
N LYS A 120 -8.52 -26.11 -9.98
CA LYS A 120 -9.97 -26.11 -9.65
C LYS A 120 -10.34 -26.02 -8.17
N LYS A 121 -9.45 -26.36 -7.23
CA LYS A 121 -9.75 -26.27 -5.78
C LYS A 121 -9.52 -24.86 -5.20
N TRP A 122 -8.88 -23.98 -5.97
CA TRP A 122 -8.29 -22.73 -5.45
C TRP A 122 -9.02 -21.49 -5.99
N ILE A 123 -9.98 -21.67 -6.90
CA ILE A 123 -10.90 -20.62 -7.34
C ILE A 123 -12.31 -21.19 -7.24
N ASP A 124 -13.03 -20.78 -6.20
CA ASP A 124 -14.46 -21.05 -6.08
C ASP A 124 -15.19 -19.95 -6.84
N TRP A 125 -15.60 -20.27 -8.07
CA TRP A 125 -16.55 -19.43 -8.81
C TRP A 125 -17.95 -19.87 -8.41
N SER A 126 -18.43 -19.34 -7.29
CA SER A 126 -19.84 -19.39 -6.89
C SER A 126 -20.53 -18.08 -7.19
#